data_AF-A0A3N4G3Q2-F1
#
_entry.id   AF-A0A3N4G3Q2-F1
#
_cell.length_a   1.000
_cell.length_b   1.000
_cell.length_c   1.000
_cell.angle_alpha   90.00
_cell.angle_beta   90.00
_cell.angle_gamma   90.00
#
_symmetry.space_group_name_H-M   'P 1'
#
loop_
_entity.id
_entity.type
_entity.pdbx_description
1 polymer ?
#
loop_
_entity_poly.entity_id
_entity_poly.type
_entity_poly.pdbx_seq_one_letter_code
_entity_poly.pdbx_strand_id
1 'polypeptide(L)'
;MDDLQEGHRTTRRPQRHQIAFPPARIERQPVQRSLVKTLKYALVFPARFGSIQHAREFMSMFADWYNHDHHHSGIGLHAPGDVHYGHAPTVASPTLSSARRGPPHPPRKVQQPDRPEDPRPP
;
A
#
# COMPACT_ATOMS: atom_id res chain seq x y z
N MET A 1 -59.51 -49.60 -5.85
CA MET A 1 -59.56 -49.20 -7.26
C MET A 1 -59.25 -47.72 -7.26
N ASP A 2 -58.20 -47.38 -8.02
CA ASP A 2 -57.84 -46.03 -8.46
C ASP A 2 -57.21 -45.12 -7.39
N ASP A 3 -56.10 -44.41 -7.61
CA ASP A 3 -55.36 -44.18 -8.85
C ASP A 3 -53.91 -43.77 -8.55
N LEU A 4 -53.02 -44.07 -9.50
CA LEU A 4 -51.59 -43.76 -9.51
C LEU A 4 -51.43 -42.30 -9.94
N GLN A 5 -50.67 -41.48 -9.21
CA GLN A 5 -50.00 -40.33 -9.86
C GLN A 5 -48.62 -40.08 -9.27
N GLU A 6 -47.65 -40.70 -9.93
CA GLU A 6 -46.21 -40.52 -9.83
C GLU A 6 -45.82 -39.04 -10.00
N GLY A 7 -45.40 -38.39 -8.90
CA GLY A 7 -44.88 -37.03 -8.95
C GLY A 7 -43.44 -37.02 -9.48
N HIS A 8 -43.27 -36.62 -10.74
CA HIS A 8 -41.97 -36.39 -11.39
C HIS A 8 -41.08 -35.45 -10.55
N ARG A 9 -40.13 -36.01 -9.79
CA ARG A 9 -39.03 -35.24 -9.18
C ARG A 9 -38.00 -34.91 -10.26
N THR A 10 -38.13 -33.75 -10.89
CA THR A 10 -37.03 -33.14 -11.65
C THR A 10 -35.89 -32.81 -10.70
N THR A 11 -34.80 -33.56 -10.77
CA THR A 11 -33.54 -33.23 -10.10
C THR A 11 -32.90 -32.04 -10.81
N ARG A 12 -33.13 -30.81 -10.31
CA ARG A 12 -32.31 -29.65 -10.70
C ARG A 12 -30.87 -29.90 -10.22
N ARG A 13 -29.94 -30.12 -11.16
CA ARG A 13 -28.49 -30.07 -10.87
C ARG A 13 -28.16 -28.70 -10.25
N PRO A 14 -27.46 -28.62 -9.11
CA PRO A 14 -27.04 -27.35 -8.55
C PRO A 14 -25.99 -26.73 -9.48
N GLN A 15 -26.30 -25.54 -10.00
CA GLN A 15 -25.37 -24.76 -10.80
C GLN A 15 -24.26 -24.27 -9.87
N ARG A 16 -23.05 -24.82 -10.06
CA ARG A 16 -21.86 -24.46 -9.30
C ARG A 16 -21.49 -23.04 -9.69
N HIS A 17 -21.95 -22.05 -8.90
CA HIS A 17 -21.54 -20.66 -9.05
C HIS A 17 -20.03 -20.61 -8.86
N GLN A 18 -19.28 -20.51 -9.95
CA GLN A 18 -17.85 -20.25 -9.90
C GLN A 18 -17.68 -18.82 -9.40
N ILE A 19 -17.29 -18.68 -8.14
CA ILE A 19 -16.84 -17.38 -7.61
C ILE A 19 -15.53 -17.09 -8.32
N ALA A 20 -15.58 -16.25 -9.35
CA ALA A 20 -14.39 -15.73 -9.99
C ALA A 20 -13.69 -14.80 -8.99
N PHE A 21 -12.59 -15.25 -8.41
CA PHE A 21 -11.71 -14.38 -7.63
C PHE A 21 -10.98 -13.47 -8.61
N PRO A 22 -11.13 -12.12 -8.51
CA PRO A 22 -10.34 -11.22 -9.33
C PRO A 22 -8.85 -11.46 -9.05
N PRO A 23 -7.95 -11.25 -10.04
CA PRO A 23 -6.53 -11.45 -9.82
C PRO A 23 -6.09 -10.57 -8.65
N ALA A 24 -5.56 -11.20 -7.61
CA ALA A 24 -5.13 -10.51 -6.40
C ALA A 24 -4.01 -9.54 -6.76
N ARG A 25 -4.33 -8.24 -6.85
CA ARG A 25 -3.31 -7.19 -6.90
C ARG A 25 -2.72 -7.10 -5.50
N ILE A 26 -1.49 -7.58 -5.30
CA ILE A 26 -0.74 -7.37 -4.06
C ILE A 26 -0.30 -5.90 -4.00
N GLU A 27 -1.26 -5.04 -3.68
CA GLU A 27 -1.06 -3.62 -3.46
C GLU A 27 -0.69 -3.42 -1.99
N ARG A 28 0.57 -3.01 -1.74
CA ARG A 28 1.00 -2.63 -0.38
C ARG A 28 0.08 -1.56 0.21
N GLN A 29 -0.14 -1.60 1.52
CA GLN A 29 -0.91 -0.57 2.23
C GLN A 29 -0.24 0.82 2.11
N PRO A 30 -0.97 1.94 2.18
CA PRO A 30 -0.43 3.28 1.93
C PRO A 30 0.84 3.63 2.72
N VAL A 31 0.87 3.30 4.02
CA VAL A 31 2.04 3.52 4.89
C VAL A 31 3.25 2.72 4.41
N GLN A 32 3.05 1.46 4.04
CA GLN A 32 4.12 0.60 3.52
C GLN A 32 4.64 1.09 2.15
N ARG A 33 3.74 1.61 1.30
CA ARG A 33 4.13 2.21 0.02
C ARG A 33 5.00 3.45 0.21
N SER A 34 4.60 4.31 1.15
CA SER A 34 5.36 5.53 1.47
C SER A 34 6.71 5.19 2.07
N LEU A 35 6.77 4.28 3.04
CA LEU A 35 8.01 3.79 3.65
C LEU A 35 9.02 3.33 2.60
N VAL A 36 8.60 2.43 1.69
CA VAL A 36 9.47 1.91 0.63
C VAL A 36 9.92 3.03 -0.32
N LYS A 37 9.06 4.00 -0.59
CA LYS A 37 9.40 5.15 -1.43
C LYS A 37 10.41 6.05 -0.73
N THR A 38 10.19 6.40 0.53
CA THR A 38 11.10 7.21 1.34
C THR A 38 12.44 6.52 1.48
N LEU A 39 12.46 5.21 1.72
CA LEU A 39 13.71 4.43 1.77
C LEU A 39 14.46 4.44 0.43
N LYS A 40 13.76 4.25 -0.70
CA LYS A 40 14.36 4.26 -2.05
C LYS A 40 15.04 5.59 -2.39
N TYR A 41 14.51 6.70 -1.88
CA TYR A 41 15.00 8.04 -2.19
C TYR A 41 15.64 8.74 -0.97
N ALA A 42 15.91 8.00 0.11
CA ALA A 42 16.62 8.53 1.25
C ALA A 42 18.03 8.89 0.79
N LEU A 43 18.42 10.16 0.92
CA LEU A 43 19.69 10.70 0.42
C LEU A 43 20.93 10.02 1.03
N VAL A 44 20.77 9.21 2.08
CA VAL A 44 21.84 8.57 2.85
C VAL A 44 21.83 7.04 2.78
N PHE A 45 21.01 6.42 1.91
CA PHE A 45 20.99 4.95 1.84
C PHE A 45 22.35 4.42 1.36
N PRO A 46 23.05 3.57 2.14
CA PRO A 46 24.39 3.13 1.78
C PRO A 46 24.38 2.31 0.49
N ALA A 47 25.36 2.57 -0.39
CA ALA A 47 25.55 1.76 -1.60
C ALA A 47 25.83 0.28 -1.25
N ARG A 48 26.50 0.04 -0.11
CA ARG A 48 26.76 -1.28 0.47
C ARG A 48 26.82 -1.17 2.00
N PHE A 49 26.36 -2.20 2.69
CA PHE A 49 26.60 -2.36 4.12
C PHE A 49 27.90 -3.11 4.37
N GLY A 50 28.62 -2.70 5.41
CA GLY A 50 29.87 -3.36 5.84
C GLY A 50 29.65 -4.68 6.58
N SER A 51 28.46 -4.87 7.17
CA SER A 51 28.05 -6.08 7.87
C SER A 51 26.52 -6.12 8.05
N ILE A 52 25.97 -7.26 8.50
CA ILE A 52 24.55 -7.37 8.88
C ILE A 52 24.23 -6.45 10.06
N GLN A 53 25.15 -6.30 11.02
CA GLN A 53 25.00 -5.41 12.17
C GLN A 53 24.84 -3.96 11.71
N HIS A 54 25.72 -3.50 10.81
CA HIS A 54 25.61 -2.16 10.23
C HIS A 54 24.28 -1.96 9.49
N ALA A 55 23.80 -2.97 8.75
CA ALA A 55 22.49 -2.89 8.10
C ALA A 55 21.33 -2.76 9.12
N ARG A 56 21.39 -3.47 10.24
CA ARG A 56 20.37 -3.42 11.29
C ARG A 56 20.38 -2.07 12.03
N GLU A 57 21.56 -1.54 12.33
CA GLU A 57 21.71 -0.21 12.94
C GLU A 57 21.13 0.87 12.03
N PHE A 58 21.48 0.85 10.75
CA PHE A 58 20.91 1.77 9.76
C PHE A 58 19.39 1.67 9.70
N MET A 59 18.84 0.46 9.59
CA MET A 59 17.39 0.27 9.52
C MET A 59 16.69 0.68 10.82
N SER A 60 17.32 0.51 11.98
CA SER A 60 16.79 0.97 13.27
C SER A 60 16.72 2.49 13.32
N MET A 61 17.81 3.18 12.98
CA MET A 61 17.85 4.65 12.91
C MET A 61 16.84 5.19 11.90
N PHE A 62 16.75 4.55 10.74
CA PHE A 62 15.79 4.93 9.71
C PHE A 62 14.35 4.75 10.18
N ALA A 63 14.02 3.63 10.84
CA ALA A 63 12.67 3.37 11.31
C ALA A 63 12.25 4.37 12.42
N ASP A 64 13.18 4.68 13.33
CA ASP A 64 12.97 5.68 14.37
C ASP A 64 12.65 7.05 13.76
N TRP A 65 13.53 7.56 12.90
CA TRP A 65 13.32 8.80 12.18
C TRP A 65 12.03 8.79 11.33
N TYR A 66 11.76 7.69 10.62
CA TYR A 66 10.57 7.58 9.77
C TYR A 66 9.29 7.63 10.60
N ASN A 67 9.25 7.04 11.78
CA ASN A 67 8.04 6.99 12.59
C ASN A 67 7.83 8.29 13.37
N HIS A 68 8.88 8.98 13.78
CA HIS A 68 8.80 10.09 14.72
C HIS A 68 9.06 11.47 14.10
N ASP A 69 9.92 11.57 13.08
CA ASP A 69 10.34 12.86 12.51
C ASP A 69 9.88 13.08 11.06
N HIS A 70 9.62 12.00 10.32
CA HIS A 70 9.25 12.10 8.91
C HIS A 70 7.79 12.55 8.72
N HIS A 71 7.59 13.81 8.34
CA HIS A 71 6.25 14.37 8.11
C HIS A 71 5.73 14.02 6.71
N HIS A 72 4.67 13.21 6.65
CA HIS A 72 4.21 12.60 5.40
C HIS A 72 2.96 13.29 4.81
N SER A 73 3.11 13.89 3.62
CA SER A 73 2.03 14.65 2.95
C SER A 73 0.76 13.84 2.66
N GLY A 74 0.87 12.52 2.43
CA GLY A 74 -0.28 11.64 2.17
C GLY A 74 -1.16 11.39 3.40
N ILE A 75 -0.66 11.70 4.60
CA ILE A 75 -1.39 11.62 5.87
C ILE A 75 -1.50 13.01 6.53
N GLY A 76 -1.46 14.06 5.72
CA GLY A 76 -1.66 15.42 6.22
C GLY A 76 -0.45 16.03 6.92
N LEU A 77 0.74 15.62 6.49
CA LEU A 77 2.03 16.00 7.07
C LEU A 77 2.24 15.50 8.50
N HIS A 78 1.43 14.61 9.07
CA HIS A 78 1.78 14.00 10.36
C HIS A 78 2.96 13.04 10.25
N ALA A 79 3.65 12.81 11.37
CA ALA A 79 4.56 11.68 11.46
C ALA A 79 3.75 10.37 11.42
N PRO A 80 4.24 9.31 10.74
CA PRO A 80 3.58 8.01 10.69
C PRO A 80 3.22 7.44 12.06
N GLY A 81 4.08 7.62 13.07
CA GLY A 81 3.82 7.20 14.45
C GLY A 81 2.60 7.90 15.06
N ASP A 82 2.45 9.21 14.84
CA ASP A 82 1.29 9.96 15.34
C ASP A 82 -0.02 9.45 14.77
N VAL A 83 -0.04 9.05 13.51
CA VAL A 83 -1.23 8.48 12.88
C VAL A 83 -1.46 7.04 13.33
N HIS A 84 -0.41 6.25 13.47
CA HIS A 84 -0.49 4.86 13.91
C HIS A 84 -1.05 4.73 15.34
N TYR A 85 -0.61 5.59 16.26
CA TYR A 85 -1.05 5.60 17.66
C TYR A 85 -2.24 6.54 17.93
N GLY A 86 -2.78 7.22 16.91
CA GLY A 86 -3.95 8.09 17.04
C GLY A 86 -3.68 9.44 17.72
N HIS A 87 -2.42 9.89 17.78
CA HIS A 87 -2.02 11.19 18.33
C HIS A 87 -2.16 12.36 17.36
N ALA A 88 -2.41 12.09 16.07
CA ALA A 88 -2.57 13.12 15.04
C ALA A 88 -3.50 14.30 15.42
N PRO A 89 -4.65 14.11 16.10
CA PRO A 89 -5.51 15.23 16.52
C PRO A 89 -4.85 16.15 17.57
N THR A 90 -3.98 15.60 18.41
CA THR A 90 -3.34 16.29 19.53
C THR A 90 -2.04 16.97 19.11
N VAL A 91 -1.34 16.43 18.10
CA VAL A 91 -0.02 16.90 17.64
C VAL A 91 -0.12 18.02 16.59
N ALA A 92 -1.26 18.70 16.48
CA ALA A 92 -1.43 19.82 15.55
C ALA A 92 -0.59 21.04 15.97
N SER A 93 0.68 21.08 15.57
CA SER A 93 1.55 22.22 15.84
C SER A 93 1.26 23.38 14.86
N PRO A 94 1.45 24.65 15.28
CA PRO A 94 1.32 25.82 14.41
C PRO A 94 2.21 25.72 13.16
N THR A 95 3.41 25.15 13.30
CA THR A 95 4.35 24.88 12.21
C THR A 95 3.79 23.89 11.20
N LEU A 96 3.19 22.79 11.67
CA LEU A 96 2.56 21.78 10.80
C LEU A 96 1.37 22.37 10.04
N SER A 97 0.57 23.17 10.73
CA SER A 97 -0.57 23.86 10.15
C SER A 97 -0.15 24.87 9.08
N SER A 98 0.96 25.58 9.29
CA SER A 98 1.53 26.48 8.28
C SER A 98 2.08 25.72 7.07
N ALA A 99 2.82 24.63 7.30
CA ALA A 99 3.35 23.79 6.23
C ALA A 99 2.24 23.18 5.36
N ARG A 100 1.11 22.79 5.97
CA ARG A 100 -0.06 22.27 5.24
C ARG A 100 -0.73 23.34 4.36
N ARG A 101 -0.67 24.61 4.75
CA ARG A 101 -1.21 25.75 3.97
C ARG A 101 -0.29 26.21 2.83
N GLY A 102 0.93 25.68 2.75
CA GLY A 102 1.84 25.94 1.63
C GLY A 102 1.25 25.50 0.29
N PRO A 103 1.72 26.06 -0.84
CA PRO A 103 1.19 25.73 -2.16
C PRO A 103 1.24 24.22 -2.40
N PRO A 104 0.18 23.64 -3.01
CA PRO A 104 0.13 22.20 -3.26
C PRO A 104 1.31 21.78 -4.13
N HIS A 105 1.93 20.65 -3.79
CA HIS A 105 2.96 20.06 -4.64
C HIS A 105 2.34 19.74 -6.02
N PRO A 106 3.04 20.05 -7.12
CA PRO A 106 2.53 19.78 -8.45
C PRO A 106 2.26 18.27 -8.60
N PRO A 107 1.19 17.88 -9.30
CA PRO A 107 0.87 16.48 -9.52
C PRO A 107 2.05 15.80 -10.22
N ARG A 108 2.54 14.69 -9.65
CA ARG A 108 3.56 13.86 -10.31
C ARG A 108 2.96 13.27 -11.58
N LYS A 109 3.58 13.54 -12.74
CA LYS A 109 3.38 12.70 -13.92
C LYS A 109 3.83 11.29 -13.57
N VAL A 110 2.90 10.35 -13.58
CA VAL A 110 3.24 8.92 -13.52
C VAL A 110 3.76 8.58 -14.91
N GLN A 111 5.08 8.41 -15.04
CA GLN A 111 5.65 7.77 -16.23
C GLN A 111 5.11 6.33 -16.24
N GLN A 112 4.26 5.98 -17.21
CA GLN A 112 3.89 4.59 -17.42
C GLN A 112 5.17 3.85 -17.84
N PRO A 113 5.50 2.71 -17.24
CA PRO A 113 6.58 1.87 -17.77
C PRO A 113 6.15 1.43 -19.17
N ASP A 114 7.06 1.54 -20.14
CA ASP A 114 6.84 1.00 -21.49
C ASP A 114 6.48 -0.49 -21.36
N ARG A 115 5.35 -0.90 -21.95
CA ARG A 115 5.01 -2.32 -22.00
C ARG A 115 6.08 -3.01 -22.86
N PRO A 116 6.68 -4.12 -22.41
CA PRO A 116 7.47 -4.93 -23.30
C PRO A 116 6.55 -5.46 -24.40
N GLU A 117 6.87 -5.16 -25.65
CA GLU A 117 6.22 -5.76 -26.82
C GLU A 117 6.43 -7.27 -26.77
N ASP A 118 5.34 -8.04 -26.92
CA ASP A 118 5.38 -9.50 -26.94
C ASP A 118 6.10 -9.96 -28.22
N PRO A 119 7.12 -10.85 -28.16
CA PRO A 119 7.76 -11.36 -29.37
C PRO A 119 6.74 -12.01 -30.29
N ARG A 120 6.70 -11.53 -31.54
CA ARG A 120 5.83 -12.07 -32.60
C ARG A 120 6.14 -13.56 -32.82
N PRO A 121 5.13 -14.45 -32.86
CA PRO A 121 5.36 -15.88 -33.13
C PRO A 121 5.90 -16.09 -34.57
N PRO A 122 6.60 -17.21 -34.81
CA PRO A 122 7.30 -17.50 -36.07
C PRO A 122 6.37 -17.62 -37.28
#